data_AF-A0A4R0DHP8-F1
#
_entry.id   AF-A0A4R0DHP8-F1
#
_cell.length_a   1.000
_cell.length_b   1.000
_cell.length_c   1.000
_cell.angle_alpha   90.00
_cell.angle_beta   90.00
_cell.angle_gamma   90.00
#
_symmetry.space_group_name_H-M   'P 1'
#
loop_
_entity.id
_entity.type
_entity.pdbx_description
1 polymer ?
#
loop_
_entity_poly.entity_id
_entity_poly.type
_entity_poly.pdbx_seq_one_letter_code
_entity_poly.pdbx_strand_id
1 'polypeptide(L)' 'MSEFKIVEVSLDQIKHGDTVLHNGHLVTVDRKYLKISIEGDLSFMGDSYRSGYKLVKKVLFPQWRNGEVVGYA' A
#
# COMPACT_ATOMS: atom_id res chain seq x y z
N MET A 1 12.64 -5.37 17.52
CA MET A 1 11.70 -5.51 16.38
C MET A 1 11.39 -4.11 15.90
N SER A 2 11.66 -3.79 14.63
CA SER A 2 11.32 -2.49 14.05
C SER A 2 9.80 -2.35 14.02
N GLU A 3 9.28 -1.33 14.69
CA GLU A 3 7.84 -1.05 14.72
C GLU A 3 7.44 -0.40 13.39
N PHE A 4 6.65 -1.09 12.58
CA PHE A 4 6.02 -0.54 11.38
C PHE A 4 4.59 -0.12 11.71
N LYS A 5 4.12 0.96 11.08
CA LYS A 5 2.76 1.47 11.29
C LYS A 5 1.87 0.98 10.16
N ILE A 6 0.65 0.56 10.48
CA ILE A 6 -0.37 0.24 9.48
C ILE A 6 -1.38 1.38 9.44
N VAL A 7 -1.66 1.89 8.25
CA VAL A 7 -2.66 2.93 7.99
C VAL A 7 -3.61 2.48 6.90
N GLU A 8 -4.87 2.88 7.01
CA GLU A 8 -5.86 2.63 5.98
C GLU A 8 -5.88 3.81 5.01
N VAL A 9 -5.55 3.55 3.75
CA VAL A 9 -5.49 4.55 2.69
C VAL A 9 -6.35 4.14 1.52
N SER A 10 -6.81 5.12 0.76
CA SER A 10 -7.50 4.85 -0.49
C SER A 10 -6.50 4.29 -1.52
N LEU A 11 -7.03 3.47 -2.43
CA LEU A 11 -6.23 2.70 -3.38
C LEU A 11 -5.42 3.57 -4.35
N ASP A 12 -5.90 4.78 -4.65
CA ASP A 12 -5.23 5.81 -5.45
C ASP A 12 -3.97 6.37 -4.78
N GLN A 13 -3.85 6.26 -3.46
CA GLN A 13 -2.65 6.66 -2.71
C GLN A 13 -1.57 5.57 -2.70
N ILE A 14 -1.89 4.35 -3.14
CA ILE A 14 -0.95 3.24 -3.24
C ILE A 14 -0.09 3.42 -4.50
N LYS A 15 1.21 3.34 -4.33
CA LYS A 15 2.20 3.45 -5.41
C LYS A 15 3.03 2.18 -5.54
N HIS A 16 3.66 2.06 -6.71
CA HIS A 16 4.68 1.04 -6.92
C HIS A 16 5.77 1.11 -5.84
N GLY A 17 6.10 -0.02 -5.23
CA GLY A 17 7.09 -0.14 -4.17
C GLY A 17 6.53 0.03 -2.75
N ASP A 18 5.27 0.45 -2.59
CA ASP A 18 4.62 0.44 -1.28
C ASP A 18 4.47 -0.99 -0.75
N THR A 19 4.40 -1.15 0.56
CA THR A 19 4.02 -2.42 1.18
C THR A 19 2.61 -2.32 1.74
N VAL A 20 1.79 -3.33 1.53
CA VAL A 20 0.44 -3.42 2.07
C VAL A 20 0.25 -4.73 2.82
N LEU A 21 -0.68 -4.73 3.77
CA LEU A 21 -1.16 -5.95 4.40
C LEU A 21 -2.38 -6.46 3.61
N HIS A 22 -2.17 -7.52 2.84
CA HIS A 22 -3.21 -8.16 2.02
C HIS A 22 -3.43 -9.60 2.51
N ASN A 23 -4.67 -9.93 2.90
CA ASN A 23 -5.04 -11.25 3.45
C ASN A 23 -4.15 -11.75 4.61
N GLY A 24 -3.67 -10.84 5.46
CA GLY A 24 -2.79 -11.18 6.60
C GLY A 24 -1.30 -11.29 6.25
N HIS A 25 -0.94 -11.11 4.98
CA HIS A 25 0.44 -11.18 4.50
C HIS A 25 0.93 -9.79 4.07
N LEU A 26 2.18 -9.47 4.40
CA LEU A 26 2.84 -8.26 3.92
C LEU A 26 3.27 -8.48 2.47
N VAL A 27 2.80 -7.63 1.57
CA VAL A 27 3.10 -7.73 0.14
C VAL A 27 3.52 -6.39 -0.41
N THR A 28 4.61 -6.38 -1.17
CA THR A 28 5.10 -5.19 -1.89
C THR A 28 4.36 -5.05 -3.22
N VAL A 29 3.94 -3.82 -3.50
CA VAL A 29 3.18 -3.45 -4.69
C VAL A 29 4.08 -3.36 -5.91
N ASP A 30 4.07 -4.40 -6.72
CA ASP A 30 4.67 -4.42 -8.05
C ASP A 30 3.79 -3.69 -9.08
N ARG A 31 4.39 -3.24 -10.18
CA ARG A 31 3.76 -2.40 -11.22
C ARG A 31 2.63 -3.14 -11.91
N LYS A 32 2.79 -4.47 -12.03
CA LYS A 32 1.78 -5.38 -12.58
C LYS A 32 0.50 -5.47 -11.75
N TYR A 33 0.57 -5.11 -10.46
CA TYR A 33 -0.57 -5.12 -9.55
C TYR A 33 -1.33 -3.80 -9.53
N LEU A 34 -0.82 -2.74 -10.16
CA LEU A 34 -1.55 -1.48 -10.34
C LEU A 34 -2.03 -1.41 -11.79
N LYS A 35 -3.08 -2.15 -12.12
CA LYS A 35 -3.70 -2.08 -13.45
C LYS A 35 -4.89 -1.15 -13.39
N ILE A 36 -4.76 0.00 -14.06
CA ILE A 36 -5.89 0.87 -14.38
C ILE A 36 -6.56 0.25 -15.61
N SER A 37 -7.79 -0.23 -15.46
CA SER A 37 -8.61 -0.63 -16.60
C SER A 37 -9.08 0.61 -17.37
N ILE A 38 -9.44 0.43 -18.64
CA ILE A 38 -9.89 1.49 -19.55
C ILE A 38 -11.19 2.16 -19.03
N GLU A 39 -11.95 1.48 -18.17
CA GLU A 39 -13.16 1.99 -17.52
C GLU A 39 -12.91 2.72 -16.19
N GLY A 40 -11.65 2.90 -15.79
CA GLY A 40 -11.28 3.56 -14.53
C GLY A 40 -11.29 2.64 -13.31
N ASP A 41 -11.58 1.34 -13.47
CA ASP A 41 -11.45 0.37 -12.38
C ASP A 41 -9.96 0.08 -12.13
N LEU A 42 -9.50 0.35 -10.91
CA LEU A 42 -8.17 -0.08 -10.47
C LEU A 42 -8.29 -1.51 -9.91
N SER A 43 -7.53 -2.43 -10.49
CA SER A 43 -7.40 -3.79 -9.94
C SER A 43 -6.10 -3.88 -9.15
N PHE A 44 -6.17 -4.38 -7.92
CA PHE A 44 -5.01 -4.53 -7.04
C PHE A 44 -4.86 -5.99 -6.63
N MET A 45 -3.70 -6.59 -6.93
CA MET A 45 -3.40 -8.00 -6.63
C MET A 45 -4.41 -9.02 -7.16
N GLY A 46 -5.12 -8.72 -8.25
CA GLY A 46 -6.14 -9.60 -8.84
C GLY A 46 -7.53 -9.46 -8.22
N ASP A 47 -7.66 -8.71 -7.13
CA ASP A 47 -8.95 -8.22 -6.65
C ASP A 47 -9.38 -7.02 -7.51
N SER A 48 -10.61 -7.07 -8.01
CA SER A 48 -11.24 -5.92 -8.66
C SER A 48 -11.76 -4.98 -7.58
N TYR A 49 -11.07 -3.87 -7.35
CA TYR A 49 -11.52 -2.81 -6.46
C TYR A 49 -12.49 -1.90 -7.22
N ARG A 50 -13.62 -2.46 -7.64
CA ARG A 50 -14.69 -1.75 -8.39
C ARG A 50 -15.47 -0.73 -7.55
N SER A 51 -14.98 -0.43 -6.37
CA SER A 51 -15.61 0.49 -5.43
C SER A 51 -14.52 1.40 -4.91
N GLY A 52 -14.51 2.65 -5.39
CA GLY A 52 -13.57 3.71 -5.00
C GLY A 52 -13.56 4.06 -3.51
N TYR A 53 -14.17 3.23 -2.66
CA TYR A 53 -14.29 3.37 -1.22
C TYR A 53 -13.56 2.26 -0.44
N LYS A 54 -13.02 1.22 -1.10
CA LYS A 54 -12.35 0.13 -0.39
C LYS A 54 -10.95 0.56 0.03
N LEU A 55 -10.77 0.82 1.32
CA LEU A 55 -9.50 1.16 1.94
C LEU A 55 -8.54 -0.05 1.92
N VAL A 56 -7.26 0.25 1.74
CA VAL A 56 -6.15 -0.71 1.79
C VAL A 56 -5.25 -0.40 2.96
N LYS A 57 -4.79 -1.44 3.64
CA LYS A 57 -3.86 -1.34 4.77
C LYS A 57 -2.44 -1.15 4.25
N LYS A 58 -2.00 0.09 4.10
CA LYS A 58 -0.61 0.44 3.76
C LYS A 58 0.27 0.33 5.01
N VAL A 59 1.46 -0.22 4.82
CA VAL A 59 2.47 -0.41 5.85
C VAL A 59 3.52 0.68 5.65
N LEU A 60 3.75 1.46 6.70
CA LEU A 60 4.74 2.54 6.71
C LEU A 60 5.92 2.11 7.57
N PHE A 61 7.12 2.21 6.99
CA PHE A 61 8.35 1.87 7.67
C PHE A 61 8.98 3.13 8.29
N PRO A 62 9.58 3.01 9.48
CA PRO A 62 10.26 4.14 10.10
C PRO A 62 11.47 4.57 9.25
N GLN A 63 11.53 5.85 8.96
CA GLN A 63 12.70 6.49 8.37
C GLN A 63 13.67 6.87 9.48
N TRP A 64 14.91 6.43 9.34
CA TRP A 64 15.98 6.69 10.31
C TRP A 64 16.94 7.73 9.74
N ARG A 65 17.30 8.71 10.56
CA ARG A 65 18.35 9.67 10.25
C ARG A 65 19.22 9.84 11.49
N ASN A 66 20.52 9.60 11.36
CA ASN A 66 21.48 9.67 12.47
C ASN A 66 21.10 8.84 13.71
N GLY A 67 20.40 7.72 13.53
CA GLY A 67 19.96 6.85 14.63
C GLY A 67 18.63 7.25 15.28
N GLU A 68 17.98 8.32 14.82
CA GLU A 68 16.66 8.75 15.29
C GLU A 68 15.59 8.51 14.23
N VAL A 69 14.38 8.15 14.66
CA VAL A 69 13.22 8.03 13.75
C VAL A 69 12.71 9.43 13.45
N VAL A 70 12.82 9.84 12.18
CA VAL A 70 12.40 11.16 11.71
C VAL A 70 11.02 11.17 11.05
N GLY A 71 10.46 9.99 10.76
CA GLY A 71 9.15 9.86 10.15
C GLY A 71 8.84 8.44 9.73
N TYR A 72 7.73 8.26 9.02
CA TYR A 72 7.30 6.99 8.45
C TYR A 72 6.97 7.19 6.96
N ALA A 73 7.37 6.25 6.11
CA ALA A 73 7.11 6.28 4.67
C ALA A 73 6.57 4.95 4.14
#